data_AF-A0A4Q2D3W4-F1
#
_entry.id   AF-A0A4Q2D3W4-F1
#
_cell.length_a   1.000
_cell.length_b   1.000
_cell.length_c   1.000
_cell.angle_alpha   90.00
_cell.angle_beta   90.00
_cell.angle_gamma   90.00
#
_symmetry.space_group_name_H-M   'P 1'
#
loop_
_entity.id
_entity.type
_entity.pdbx_description
1 polymer ?
#
loop_
_entity_poly.entity_id
_entity_poly.type
_entity_poly.pdbx_seq_one_letter_code
_entity_poly.pdbx_strand_id
1 'polypeptide(L)'
;MFSDLPQDIARTVFELAAEAGDGLSCALVSKQLASRVEPIIYRSICLSGHSVIDPLHRTLTDPNTSKPAEYFAKHIKFLAILTFAMRPEVINILRACTGVRVLVSWGPTFETDAMRELFSSSYLSPSRLSIVAEADLLPQGRRRHIDFSLPIFQGLTHLELLCASENEWKYWDGLSSLSNLTHLSVEPASSDTQHTERTRRILALCPTSLRIFVNWVPSWAFPIGGENEAHAIMINNGDVDPRAIMAWWGKPEGNEYMSRYEYALRYSSGSRLNEWLGKATGKDFWELAEEIVERRRKWLQKRRSES
;
A
#
# COMPACT_ATOMS: atom_id res chain seq x y z
N MET A 1 -25.16 -5.67 -31.66
CA MET A 1 -23.74 -6.07 -31.64
C MET A 1 -23.16 -5.57 -32.95
N PHE A 2 -22.08 -4.80 -32.94
CA PHE A 2 -21.51 -4.20 -34.15
C PHE A 2 -20.98 -5.32 -35.05
N SER A 3 -21.75 -5.73 -36.06
CA SER A 3 -21.38 -6.84 -36.97
C SER A 3 -20.09 -6.58 -37.74
N ASP A 4 -19.75 -5.31 -37.87
CA ASP A 4 -18.65 -4.84 -38.70
C ASP A 4 -17.39 -4.53 -37.89
N LEU A 5 -17.44 -4.66 -36.55
CA LEU A 5 -16.28 -4.41 -35.69
C LEU A 5 -15.43 -5.69 -35.59
N PRO A 6 -14.13 -5.64 -35.99
CA PRO A 6 -13.23 -6.78 -35.81
C PRO A 6 -13.19 -7.26 -34.36
N GLN A 7 -13.17 -8.59 -34.17
CA GLN A 7 -13.31 -9.23 -32.86
C GLN A 7 -12.17 -8.87 -31.89
N ASP A 8 -10.97 -8.67 -32.42
CA ASP A 8 -9.77 -8.22 -31.71
C ASP A 8 -9.93 -6.78 -31.19
N ILE A 9 -10.44 -5.87 -32.01
CA ILE A 9 -10.71 -4.49 -31.59
C ILE A 9 -11.80 -4.45 -30.51
N ALA A 10 -12.91 -5.16 -30.72
CA ALA A 10 -13.96 -5.28 -29.72
C ALA A 10 -13.39 -5.81 -28.39
N ARG A 11 -12.57 -6.85 -28.45
CA ARG A 11 -11.90 -7.43 -27.29
C ARG A 11 -11.05 -6.39 -26.56
N THR A 12 -10.15 -5.70 -27.24
CA THR A 12 -9.28 -4.69 -26.63
C THR A 12 -10.10 -3.58 -25.98
N VAL A 13 -11.19 -3.13 -26.61
CA VAL A 13 -12.09 -2.12 -26.02
C VAL A 13 -12.72 -2.62 -24.72
N PHE A 14 -13.23 -3.86 -24.67
CA PHE A 14 -13.82 -4.42 -23.46
C PHE A 14 -12.80 -4.68 -22.35
N GLU A 15 -11.57 -5.09 -22.69
CA GLU A 15 -10.50 -5.28 -21.71
C GLU A 15 -10.09 -3.92 -21.10
N LEU A 16 -9.90 -2.88 -21.92
CA LEU A 16 -9.61 -1.52 -21.45
C LEU A 16 -10.76 -0.93 -20.62
N ALA A 17 -12.01 -1.11 -21.05
CA ALA A 17 -13.18 -0.68 -20.26
C ALA A 17 -13.26 -1.42 -18.92
N ALA A 18 -12.93 -2.71 -18.89
CA ALA A 18 -12.87 -3.48 -17.66
C ALA A 18 -11.78 -2.96 -16.70
N GLU A 19 -10.59 -2.62 -17.22
CA GLU A 19 -9.51 -1.99 -16.44
C GLU A 19 -9.90 -0.59 -15.93
N ALA A 20 -10.68 0.16 -16.69
CA ALA A 20 -11.21 1.47 -16.29
C ALA A 20 -12.33 1.39 -15.22
N GLY A 21 -12.82 0.19 -14.90
CA GLY A 21 -13.81 -0.05 -13.84
C GLY A 21 -15.16 -0.57 -14.32
N ASP A 22 -15.41 -0.65 -15.63
CA ASP A 22 -16.68 -1.10 -16.21
C ASP A 22 -16.75 -2.64 -16.39
N GLY A 23 -15.87 -3.38 -15.71
CA GLY A 23 -15.70 -4.82 -15.95
C GLY A 23 -16.97 -5.63 -15.73
N LEU A 24 -17.75 -5.31 -14.69
CA LEU A 24 -19.03 -5.99 -14.41
C LEU A 24 -20.03 -5.77 -15.55
N SER A 25 -20.19 -4.54 -16.03
CA SER A 25 -21.06 -4.22 -17.17
C SER A 25 -20.62 -4.95 -18.43
N CYS A 26 -19.30 -5.02 -18.69
CA CYS A 26 -18.73 -5.75 -19.82
C CYS A 26 -19.02 -7.26 -19.75
N ALA A 27 -18.95 -7.85 -18.56
CA ALA A 27 -19.23 -9.27 -18.36
C ALA A 27 -20.69 -9.65 -18.63
N LEU A 28 -21.62 -8.71 -18.47
CA LEU A 28 -23.05 -8.95 -18.71
C LEU A 28 -23.43 -8.94 -20.20
N VAL A 29 -22.54 -8.47 -21.09
CA VAL A 29 -22.85 -8.35 -22.53
C VAL A 29 -22.96 -9.72 -23.21
N SER A 30 -22.05 -10.66 -22.92
CA SER A 30 -22.11 -12.03 -23.47
C SER A 30 -21.22 -12.99 -22.66
N LYS A 31 -21.50 -14.30 -22.74
CA LYS A 31 -20.69 -15.34 -22.08
C LYS A 31 -19.22 -15.36 -22.54
N GLN A 32 -18.98 -15.08 -23.83
CA GLN A 32 -17.62 -15.04 -24.38
C GLN A 32 -16.84 -13.82 -23.87
N LEU A 33 -17.51 -12.67 -23.72
CA LEU A 33 -16.88 -11.49 -23.12
C LEU A 33 -16.66 -11.70 -21.63
N ALA A 34 -17.64 -12.28 -20.93
CA ALA A 34 -17.54 -12.62 -19.51
C ALA A 34 -16.26 -13.41 -19.21
N SER A 35 -16.02 -14.52 -19.91
CA SER A 35 -14.82 -15.35 -19.66
C SER A 35 -13.49 -14.63 -19.92
N ARG A 36 -13.49 -13.55 -20.71
CA ARG A 36 -12.31 -12.74 -21.01
C ARG A 36 -12.08 -11.62 -20.01
N VAL A 37 -13.14 -10.90 -19.63
CA VAL A 37 -13.03 -9.76 -18.69
C VAL A 37 -13.01 -10.22 -17.23
N GLU A 38 -13.54 -11.39 -16.93
CA GLU A 38 -13.61 -11.91 -15.56
C GLU A 38 -12.23 -11.98 -14.88
N PRO A 39 -11.15 -12.51 -15.51
CA PRO A 39 -9.80 -12.39 -14.98
C PRO A 39 -9.36 -10.96 -14.61
N ILE A 40 -9.83 -9.95 -15.33
CA ILE A 40 -9.52 -8.53 -15.07
C ILE A 40 -10.30 -8.05 -13.85
N ILE A 41 -11.59 -8.41 -13.74
CA ILE A 41 -12.45 -8.09 -12.60
C ILE A 41 -11.86 -8.68 -11.31
N TYR A 42 -11.40 -9.93 -11.34
CA TYR A 42 -10.80 -10.58 -10.18
C TYR A 42 -9.36 -10.15 -9.92
N ARG A 43 -8.71 -9.40 -10.79
CA ARG A 43 -7.30 -9.01 -10.62
C ARG A 43 -7.07 -8.22 -9.33
N SER A 44 -8.03 -7.35 -8.98
CA SER A 44 -7.96 -6.46 -7.82
C SER A 44 -9.23 -6.56 -6.99
N ILE A 45 -9.12 -7.14 -5.78
CA ILE A 45 -10.25 -7.36 -4.88
C ILE A 45 -10.09 -6.48 -3.63
N CYS A 46 -11.18 -5.85 -3.21
CA CYS A 46 -11.26 -5.05 -2.00
C CYS A 46 -12.34 -5.60 -1.06
N LEU A 47 -11.92 -6.21 0.05
CA LEU A 47 -12.77 -6.76 1.10
C LEU A 47 -13.12 -5.67 2.12
N SER A 48 -14.11 -4.85 1.79
CA SER A 48 -14.57 -3.72 2.63
C SER A 48 -15.77 -4.02 3.52
N GLY A 49 -16.44 -5.17 3.34
CA GLY A 49 -17.59 -5.55 4.14
C GLY A 49 -18.29 -6.84 3.68
N HIS A 50 -19.39 -7.18 4.34
CA HIS A 50 -20.17 -8.40 4.12
C HIS A 50 -20.63 -8.58 2.67
N SER A 51 -21.04 -7.48 2.02
CA SER A 51 -21.54 -7.47 0.65
C SER A 51 -20.51 -7.96 -0.38
N VAL A 52 -19.22 -7.92 -0.06
CA VAL A 52 -18.14 -8.42 -0.93
C VAL A 52 -17.55 -9.73 -0.39
N ILE A 53 -17.35 -9.83 0.92
CA ILE A 53 -16.73 -11.00 1.56
C ILE A 53 -17.59 -12.25 1.37
N ASP A 54 -18.91 -12.17 1.62
CA ASP A 54 -19.77 -13.37 1.63
C ASP A 54 -19.94 -13.98 0.24
N PRO A 55 -20.21 -13.21 -0.83
CA PRO A 55 -20.31 -13.78 -2.18
C PRO A 55 -18.98 -14.37 -2.67
N LEU A 56 -17.85 -13.72 -2.36
CA LEU A 56 -16.54 -14.23 -2.77
C LEU A 56 -16.19 -15.54 -2.04
N HIS A 57 -16.38 -15.57 -0.72
CA HIS A 57 -16.16 -16.77 0.09
C HIS A 57 -17.08 -17.92 -0.33
N ARG A 58 -18.35 -17.64 -0.61
CA ARG A 58 -19.29 -18.62 -1.16
C ARG A 58 -18.81 -19.18 -2.50
N THR A 59 -18.38 -18.30 -3.42
CA THR A 59 -17.88 -18.72 -4.74
C THR A 59 -16.63 -19.60 -4.63
N LEU A 60 -15.78 -19.33 -3.64
CA LEU A 60 -14.55 -20.08 -3.37
C LEU A 60 -14.84 -21.45 -2.74
N THR A 61 -15.87 -21.55 -1.91
CA THR A 61 -16.22 -22.77 -1.17
C THR A 61 -17.27 -23.65 -1.85
N ASP A 62 -17.95 -23.15 -2.88
CA ASP A 62 -18.92 -23.93 -3.65
C ASP A 62 -18.19 -25.03 -4.45
N PRO A 63 -18.45 -26.32 -4.19
CA PRO A 63 -17.79 -27.41 -4.90
C PRO A 63 -18.13 -27.47 -6.39
N ASN A 64 -19.21 -26.80 -6.83
CA ASN A 64 -19.65 -26.77 -8.22
C ASN A 64 -19.23 -25.47 -8.95
N THR A 65 -18.41 -24.64 -8.30
CA THR A 65 -17.95 -23.37 -8.87
C THR A 65 -17.10 -23.59 -10.13
N SER A 66 -17.23 -22.71 -11.12
CA SER A 66 -16.30 -22.67 -12.25
C SER A 66 -14.97 -21.99 -11.91
N LYS A 67 -14.83 -21.50 -10.67
CA LYS A 67 -13.70 -20.72 -10.17
C LYS A 67 -13.08 -21.42 -8.95
N PRO A 68 -12.31 -22.49 -9.13
CA PRO A 68 -11.68 -23.19 -8.02
C PRO A 68 -10.57 -22.34 -7.37
N ALA A 69 -9.98 -22.80 -6.27
CA ALA A 69 -8.94 -22.05 -5.55
C ALA A 69 -7.76 -21.64 -6.46
N GLU A 70 -7.38 -22.49 -7.41
CA GLU A 70 -6.31 -22.25 -8.38
C GLU A 70 -6.62 -21.06 -9.30
N TYR A 71 -7.90 -20.83 -9.60
CA TYR A 71 -8.34 -19.66 -10.36
C TYR A 71 -8.02 -18.38 -9.59
N PHE A 72 -8.37 -18.32 -8.30
CA PHE A 72 -8.11 -17.16 -7.46
C PHE A 72 -6.62 -16.92 -7.26
N ALA A 73 -5.85 -17.97 -6.98
CA ALA A 73 -4.38 -17.89 -6.92
C ALA A 73 -3.77 -17.32 -8.21
N LYS A 74 -4.28 -17.77 -9.37
CA LYS A 74 -3.79 -17.31 -10.67
C LYS A 74 -4.17 -15.86 -10.97
N HIS A 75 -5.40 -15.45 -10.68
CA HIS A 75 -5.95 -14.19 -11.18
C HIS A 75 -5.90 -13.04 -10.18
N ILE A 76 -6.08 -13.27 -8.87
CA ILE A 76 -5.98 -12.21 -7.88
C ILE A 76 -4.49 -11.82 -7.73
N LYS A 77 -4.21 -10.52 -7.87
CA LYS A 77 -2.86 -9.94 -7.74
C LYS A 77 -2.81 -8.83 -6.69
N PHE A 78 -3.90 -8.10 -6.54
CA PHE A 78 -4.06 -7.04 -5.55
C PHE A 78 -5.22 -7.41 -4.64
N LEU A 79 -4.97 -7.45 -3.33
CA LEU A 79 -5.98 -7.76 -2.34
C LEU A 79 -5.92 -6.72 -1.23
N ALA A 80 -7.03 -6.05 -0.98
CA ALA A 80 -7.18 -5.12 0.12
C ALA A 80 -8.21 -5.61 1.14
N ILE A 81 -7.88 -5.50 2.42
CA ILE A 81 -8.73 -5.85 3.56
C ILE A 81 -8.97 -4.57 4.35
N LEU A 82 -10.18 -4.04 4.25
CA LEU A 82 -10.58 -2.76 4.85
C LEU A 82 -11.67 -2.94 5.92
N THR A 83 -11.99 -4.19 6.26
CA THR A 83 -12.93 -4.51 7.34
C THR A 83 -12.23 -4.43 8.70
N PHE A 84 -12.89 -3.81 9.67
CA PHE A 84 -12.44 -3.78 11.07
C PHE A 84 -12.72 -5.10 11.81
N ALA A 85 -13.72 -5.86 11.37
CA ALA A 85 -14.03 -7.15 11.94
C ALA A 85 -13.27 -8.24 11.19
N MET A 86 -12.32 -8.90 11.88
CA MET A 86 -11.66 -10.08 11.35
C MET A 86 -12.66 -11.24 11.32
N ARG A 87 -12.77 -11.87 10.16
CA ARG A 87 -13.75 -12.90 9.86
C ARG A 87 -13.05 -14.17 9.37
N PRO A 88 -13.47 -15.37 9.80
CA PRO A 88 -12.88 -16.63 9.30
C PRO A 88 -12.89 -16.73 7.77
N GLU A 89 -13.89 -16.15 7.12
CA GLU A 89 -14.03 -16.09 5.66
C GLU A 89 -12.86 -15.34 5.00
N VAL A 90 -12.34 -14.27 5.63
CA VAL A 90 -11.19 -13.52 5.12
C VAL A 90 -9.93 -14.40 5.11
N ILE A 91 -9.74 -15.22 6.15
CA ILE A 91 -8.62 -16.18 6.23
C ILE A 91 -8.70 -17.19 5.08
N ASN A 92 -9.91 -17.73 4.83
CA ASN A 92 -10.13 -18.70 3.76
C ASN A 92 -9.90 -18.08 2.37
N ILE A 93 -10.35 -16.83 2.16
CA ILE A 93 -10.06 -16.09 0.94
C ILE A 93 -8.55 -15.92 0.76
N LEU A 94 -7.84 -15.45 1.78
CA LEU A 94 -6.40 -15.26 1.73
C LEU A 94 -5.64 -16.56 1.41
N ARG A 95 -6.04 -17.68 2.02
CA ARG A 95 -5.44 -19.00 1.74
C ARG A 95 -5.58 -19.43 0.28
N ALA A 96 -6.68 -19.08 -0.40
CA ALA A 96 -6.85 -19.37 -1.83
C ALA A 96 -6.12 -18.38 -2.74
N CYS A 97 -5.74 -17.21 -2.24
CA CYS A 97 -5.15 -16.12 -3.03
C CYS A 97 -3.61 -16.13 -2.97
N THR A 98 -2.97 -17.29 -3.13
CA THR A 98 -1.52 -17.45 -2.97
C THR A 98 -0.67 -16.64 -3.98
N GLY A 99 -1.25 -16.25 -5.12
CA GLY A 99 -0.58 -15.42 -6.11
C GLY A 99 -0.71 -13.92 -5.91
N VAL A 100 -1.18 -13.45 -4.74
CA VAL A 100 -1.24 -12.02 -4.37
C VAL A 100 0.17 -11.44 -4.33
N ARG A 101 0.37 -10.33 -5.05
CA ARG A 101 1.63 -9.58 -5.09
C ARG A 101 1.57 -8.32 -4.24
N VAL A 102 0.36 -7.76 -4.09
CA VAL A 102 0.11 -6.54 -3.33
C VAL A 102 -0.98 -6.82 -2.32
N LEU A 103 -0.62 -6.75 -1.04
CA LEU A 103 -1.54 -6.97 0.06
C LEU A 103 -1.69 -5.67 0.86
N VAL A 104 -2.94 -5.25 1.05
CA VAL A 104 -3.31 -4.14 1.92
C VAL A 104 -4.16 -4.70 3.05
N SER A 105 -3.82 -4.38 4.30
CA SER A 105 -4.54 -4.82 5.47
C SER A 105 -4.66 -3.69 6.48
N TRP A 106 -5.72 -2.90 6.35
CA TRP A 106 -5.97 -1.71 7.18
C TRP A 106 -6.94 -1.97 8.34
N GLY A 107 -7.31 -3.24 8.56
CA GLY A 107 -8.02 -3.67 9.76
C GLY A 107 -7.05 -4.16 10.86
N PRO A 108 -7.56 -4.53 12.05
CA PRO A 108 -6.79 -5.13 13.14
C PRO A 108 -6.40 -6.59 12.84
N THR A 109 -5.78 -6.83 11.68
CA THR A 109 -5.70 -8.18 11.11
C THR A 109 -4.56 -9.01 11.69
N PHE A 110 -3.47 -8.39 12.16
CA PHE A 110 -2.27 -9.08 12.65
C PHE A 110 -2.45 -9.75 14.02
N GLU A 111 -3.63 -9.58 14.63
CA GLU A 111 -3.82 -9.94 16.03
C GLU A 111 -4.43 -11.31 16.25
N THR A 112 -5.08 -11.89 15.25
CA THR A 112 -5.66 -13.23 15.40
C THR A 112 -4.58 -14.30 15.20
N ASP A 113 -4.65 -15.38 15.97
CA ASP A 113 -3.70 -16.49 15.84
C ASP A 113 -3.79 -17.14 14.45
N ALA A 114 -4.97 -17.13 13.82
CA ALA A 114 -5.17 -17.60 12.44
C ALA A 114 -4.44 -16.74 11.39
N MET A 115 -4.44 -15.41 11.55
CA MET A 115 -3.67 -14.52 10.65
C MET A 115 -2.17 -14.64 10.90
N ARG A 116 -1.76 -14.78 12.15
CA ARG A 116 -0.35 -15.06 12.49
C ARG A 116 0.09 -16.38 11.86
N GLU A 117 -0.67 -17.46 12.02
CA GLU A 117 -0.40 -18.75 11.36
C GLU A 117 -0.27 -18.58 9.84
N LEU A 118 -1.20 -17.85 9.23
CA LEU A 118 -1.17 -17.57 7.80
C LEU A 118 0.09 -16.78 7.37
N PHE A 119 0.51 -15.77 8.13
CA PHE A 119 1.70 -14.97 7.84
C PHE A 119 3.01 -15.67 8.21
N SER A 120 2.95 -16.63 9.13
CA SER A 120 4.00 -17.60 9.42
C SER A 120 4.15 -18.66 8.32
N SER A 121 3.17 -18.79 7.44
CA SER A 121 3.23 -19.70 6.30
C SER A 121 3.89 -19.06 5.09
N SER A 122 4.42 -19.87 4.17
CA SER A 122 4.92 -19.42 2.87
C SER A 122 3.83 -19.25 1.80
N TYR A 123 2.55 -19.41 2.16
CA TYR A 123 1.44 -19.31 1.20
C TYR A 123 1.25 -17.90 0.64
N LEU A 124 1.60 -16.89 1.43
CA LEU A 124 1.55 -15.48 1.03
C LEU A 124 2.97 -14.92 0.99
N SER A 125 3.37 -14.45 -0.19
CA SER A 125 4.65 -13.76 -0.39
C SER A 125 4.45 -12.53 -1.27
N PRO A 126 3.72 -11.51 -0.77
CA PRO A 126 3.54 -10.27 -1.50
C PRO A 126 4.91 -9.57 -1.65
N SER A 127 5.09 -8.82 -2.73
CA SER A 127 6.24 -7.93 -2.89
C SER A 127 5.96 -6.52 -2.37
N ARG A 128 4.67 -6.16 -2.19
CA ARG A 128 4.22 -4.90 -1.61
C ARG A 128 3.20 -5.17 -0.50
N LEU A 129 3.43 -4.61 0.69
CA LEU A 129 2.57 -4.79 1.86
C LEU A 129 2.25 -3.44 2.51
N SER A 130 0.98 -3.18 2.80
CA SER A 130 0.52 -2.00 3.55
C SER A 130 -0.34 -2.44 4.73
N ILE A 131 0.07 -2.11 5.95
CA ILE A 131 -0.53 -2.65 7.18
C ILE A 131 -0.65 -1.59 8.26
N VAL A 132 -1.62 -1.74 9.16
CA VAL A 132 -1.67 -0.95 10.40
C VAL A 132 -0.65 -1.52 11.39
N ALA A 133 0.25 -0.66 11.86
CA ALA A 133 1.27 -1.01 12.83
C ALA A 133 0.74 -1.04 14.27
N GLU A 134 -0.27 -0.22 14.57
CA GLU A 134 -0.74 0.00 15.93
C GLU A 134 -1.88 -0.90 16.40
N ALA A 135 -1.68 -1.49 17.57
CA ALA A 135 -2.63 -2.33 18.30
C ALA A 135 -3.48 -1.54 19.33
N ASP A 136 -3.17 -0.27 19.60
CA ASP A 136 -3.82 0.53 20.65
C ASP A 136 -5.30 0.86 20.34
N LEU A 137 -5.78 0.58 19.11
CA LEU A 137 -7.21 0.63 18.78
C LEU A 137 -8.02 -0.50 19.43
N LEU A 138 -7.39 -1.46 20.13
CA LEU A 138 -8.08 -2.60 20.71
C LEU A 138 -8.18 -2.58 22.24
N PRO A 139 -9.36 -2.92 22.80
CA PRO A 139 -9.68 -2.71 24.21
C PRO A 139 -9.00 -3.66 25.22
N GLN A 140 -7.93 -4.41 24.88
CA GLN A 140 -7.43 -5.50 25.75
C GLN A 140 -5.92 -5.56 26.05
N GLY A 141 -5.16 -4.49 25.84
CA GLY A 141 -3.82 -4.35 26.43
C GLY A 141 -2.76 -5.37 26.00
N ARG A 142 -3.06 -6.24 25.03
CA ARG A 142 -2.08 -7.15 24.41
C ARG A 142 -1.43 -6.42 23.23
N ARG A 143 -0.46 -5.56 23.53
CA ARG A 143 0.39 -4.98 22.49
C ARG A 143 1.19 -6.09 21.83
N ARG A 144 0.82 -6.49 20.62
CA ARG A 144 1.58 -7.41 19.78
C ARG A 144 2.42 -6.58 18.83
N HIS A 145 3.74 -6.60 19.02
CA HIS A 145 4.68 -5.96 18.11
C HIS A 145 4.68 -6.68 16.75
N ILE A 146 4.98 -5.93 15.69
CA ILE A 146 5.19 -6.48 14.36
C ILE A 146 6.44 -7.36 14.41
N ASP A 147 6.28 -8.63 14.03
CA ASP A 147 7.38 -9.56 13.92
C ASP A 147 7.87 -9.59 12.46
N PHE A 148 8.90 -8.80 12.16
CA PHE A 148 9.50 -8.73 10.83
C PHE A 148 10.22 -10.03 10.42
N SER A 149 10.39 -11.00 11.32
CA SER A 149 10.95 -12.31 10.98
C SER A 149 9.96 -13.22 10.24
N LEU A 150 8.66 -12.90 10.27
CA LEU A 150 7.64 -13.73 9.63
C LEU A 150 7.88 -13.87 8.10
N PRO A 151 7.65 -15.05 7.52
CA PRO A 151 7.85 -15.31 6.08
C PRO A 151 7.18 -14.32 5.13
N ILE A 152 6.03 -13.76 5.49
CA ILE A 152 5.35 -12.75 4.67
C ILE A 152 6.23 -11.52 4.36
N PHE A 153 7.22 -11.20 5.21
CA PHE A 153 8.08 -10.03 5.02
C PHE A 153 9.34 -10.31 4.16
N GLN A 154 9.72 -11.57 3.95
CA GLN A 154 11.03 -11.94 3.39
C GLN A 154 11.23 -11.50 1.93
N GLY A 155 10.15 -11.44 1.16
CA GLY A 155 10.15 -11.02 -0.25
C GLY A 155 9.77 -9.55 -0.47
N LEU A 156 9.59 -8.76 0.59
CA LEU A 156 9.05 -7.41 0.45
C LEU A 156 10.05 -6.43 -0.15
N THR A 157 9.55 -5.67 -1.11
CA THR A 157 10.25 -4.53 -1.72
C THR A 157 9.66 -3.20 -1.29
N HIS A 158 8.35 -3.17 -1.01
CA HIS A 158 7.63 -2.00 -0.53
C HIS A 158 6.85 -2.34 0.73
N LEU A 159 7.07 -1.57 1.78
CA LEU A 159 6.36 -1.69 3.05
C LEU A 159 5.75 -0.34 3.42
N GLU A 160 4.48 -0.35 3.79
CA GLU A 160 3.78 0.80 4.35
C GLU A 160 3.23 0.44 5.73
N LEU A 161 3.58 1.24 6.72
CA LEU A 161 3.16 1.08 8.11
C LEU A 161 2.26 2.25 8.49
N LEU A 162 0.98 1.96 8.76
CA LEU A 162 -0.02 2.95 9.13
C LEU A 162 -0.15 3.07 10.64
N CYS A 163 -0.51 4.26 11.11
CA CYS A 163 -0.74 4.56 12.51
C CYS A 163 0.41 4.09 13.41
N ALA A 164 1.67 4.22 13.02
CA ALA A 164 2.78 3.81 13.86
C ALA A 164 2.88 4.73 15.08
N SER A 165 2.80 4.17 16.29
CA SER A 165 2.93 4.97 17.51
C SER A 165 4.39 5.27 17.85
N GLU A 166 4.62 6.35 18.60
CA GLU A 166 5.94 6.69 19.15
C GLU A 166 6.50 5.66 20.15
N ASN A 167 5.77 4.60 20.49
CA ASN A 167 6.33 3.53 21.29
C ASN A 167 6.68 2.30 20.44
N GLU A 168 6.14 2.19 19.23
CA GLU A 168 6.26 0.97 18.42
C GLU A 168 7.56 0.82 17.67
N TRP A 169 8.07 1.91 17.11
CA TRP A 169 9.36 1.92 16.41
C TRP A 169 10.56 1.44 17.25
N LYS A 170 10.47 1.43 18.58
CA LYS A 170 11.49 0.83 19.45
C LYS A 170 11.59 -0.69 19.27
N TYR A 171 10.55 -1.31 18.72
CA TYR A 171 10.43 -2.74 18.47
C TYR A 171 10.58 -3.06 16.97
N TRP A 172 11.12 -2.14 16.17
CA TRP A 172 11.39 -2.36 14.75
C TRP A 172 12.85 -2.75 14.49
N ASP A 173 13.52 -3.33 15.47
CA ASP A 173 14.88 -3.88 15.33
C ASP A 173 14.98 -4.92 14.21
N GLY A 174 13.92 -5.70 14.02
CA GLY A 174 13.78 -6.65 12.92
C GLY A 174 13.70 -6.04 11.52
N LEU A 175 13.49 -4.72 11.38
CA LEU A 175 13.36 -4.06 10.06
C LEU A 175 14.63 -4.22 9.21
N SER A 176 15.80 -4.25 9.87
CA SER A 176 17.11 -4.44 9.23
C SER A 176 17.26 -5.80 8.53
N SER A 177 16.45 -6.80 8.93
CA SER A 177 16.46 -8.14 8.32
C SER A 177 15.79 -8.19 6.94
N LEU A 178 15.02 -7.17 6.56
CA LEU A 178 14.28 -7.12 5.31
C LEU A 178 15.19 -6.73 4.13
N SER A 179 16.14 -7.59 3.79
CA SER A 179 17.19 -7.32 2.80
C SER A 179 16.70 -6.87 1.41
N ASN A 180 15.47 -7.23 1.02
CA ASN A 180 14.86 -6.82 -0.25
C ASN A 180 14.11 -5.47 -0.19
N LEU A 181 13.95 -4.89 0.99
CA LEU A 181 13.14 -3.68 1.19
C LEU A 181 13.83 -2.47 0.56
N THR A 182 13.20 -1.91 -0.46
CA THR A 182 13.70 -0.72 -1.18
C THR A 182 12.89 0.53 -0.87
N HIS A 183 11.62 0.36 -0.48
CA HIS A 183 10.68 1.45 -0.24
C HIS A 183 9.97 1.24 1.10
N LEU A 184 10.04 2.24 1.97
CA LEU A 184 9.34 2.24 3.25
C LEU A 184 8.53 3.53 3.37
N SER A 185 7.26 3.42 3.74
CA SER A 185 6.47 4.56 4.19
C SER A 185 5.93 4.32 5.59
N VAL A 186 5.91 5.38 6.39
CA VAL A 186 5.44 5.34 7.78
C VAL A 186 4.50 6.50 8.00
N GLU A 187 3.29 6.18 8.45
CA GLU A 187 2.29 7.14 8.87
C GLU A 187 2.15 7.10 10.39
N PRO A 188 2.45 8.20 11.10
CA PRO A 188 2.37 8.22 12.55
C PRO A 188 0.92 8.22 13.03
N ALA A 189 0.68 7.62 14.19
CA ALA A 189 -0.63 7.70 14.87
C ALA A 189 -0.90 9.10 15.45
N SER A 190 0.15 9.77 15.95
CA SER A 190 0.08 11.06 16.63
C SER A 190 0.67 12.19 15.76
N SER A 191 0.31 13.43 16.10
CA SER A 191 0.94 14.65 15.55
C SER A 191 2.30 14.94 16.19
N ASP A 192 3.12 13.92 16.38
CA ASP A 192 4.47 14.09 16.90
C ASP A 192 5.21 15.18 16.12
N THR A 193 5.76 16.13 16.86
CA THR A 193 6.48 17.30 16.36
C THR A 193 7.91 16.94 15.95
N GLN A 194 8.45 15.81 16.41
CA GLN A 194 9.86 15.42 16.22
C GLN A 194 10.11 14.64 14.93
N HIS A 195 9.57 15.10 13.79
CA HIS A 195 9.69 14.38 12.51
C HIS A 195 11.13 14.06 12.09
N THR A 196 12.10 14.95 12.38
CA THR A 196 13.52 14.77 12.01
C THR A 196 14.16 13.65 12.81
N GLU A 197 14.06 13.71 14.14
CA GLU A 197 14.55 12.65 15.02
C GLU A 197 13.83 11.33 14.72
N ARG A 198 12.53 11.41 14.42
CA ARG A 198 11.76 10.24 14.02
C ARG A 198 12.36 9.54 12.81
N THR A 199 12.56 10.34 11.77
CA THR A 199 13.14 9.91 10.50
C THR A 199 14.53 9.29 10.70
N ARG A 200 15.41 9.92 11.49
CA ARG A 200 16.76 9.41 11.75
C ARG A 200 16.73 8.03 12.39
N ARG A 201 15.94 7.83 13.44
CA ARG A 201 15.90 6.54 14.15
C ARG A 201 15.33 5.43 13.28
N ILE A 202 14.23 5.68 12.55
CA ILE A 202 13.65 4.67 11.65
C ILE A 202 14.67 4.29 10.58
N LEU A 203 15.32 5.27 9.95
CA LEU A 203 16.33 5.02 8.92
C LEU A 203 17.55 4.27 9.44
N ALA A 204 17.92 4.47 10.71
CA ALA A 204 19.01 3.72 11.35
C ALA A 204 18.68 2.22 11.54
N LEU A 205 17.39 1.86 11.58
CA LEU A 205 16.92 0.48 11.64
C LEU A 205 16.71 -0.15 10.27
N CYS A 206 16.74 0.65 9.20
CA CYS A 206 16.45 0.18 7.86
C CYS A 206 17.62 -0.57 7.23
N PRO A 207 17.34 -1.52 6.32
CA PRO A 207 18.39 -2.21 5.58
C PRO A 207 19.12 -1.26 4.62
N THR A 208 20.33 -1.62 4.22
CA THR A 208 21.15 -0.84 3.28
C THR A 208 20.55 -0.77 1.88
N SER A 209 19.67 -1.71 1.54
CA SER A 209 18.91 -1.73 0.29
C SER A 209 17.82 -0.66 0.21
N LEU A 210 17.49 0.01 1.32
CA LEU A 210 16.47 1.05 1.33
C LEU A 210 16.89 2.23 0.44
N ARG A 211 16.07 2.52 -0.57
CA ARG A 211 16.26 3.59 -1.56
C ARG A 211 15.41 4.82 -1.25
N ILE A 212 14.18 4.61 -0.77
CA ILE A 212 13.18 5.65 -0.50
C ILE A 212 12.56 5.44 0.87
N PHE A 213 12.49 6.52 1.65
CA PHE A 213 11.73 6.58 2.89
C PHE A 213 10.71 7.71 2.83
N VAL A 214 9.44 7.40 3.06
CA VAL A 214 8.37 8.39 3.10
C VAL A 214 7.82 8.52 4.51
N ASN A 215 7.93 9.70 5.07
CA ASN A 215 7.38 10.05 6.36
C ASN A 215 6.07 10.83 6.15
N TRP A 216 4.94 10.19 6.44
CA TRP A 216 3.65 10.83 6.27
C TRP A 216 3.35 11.81 7.41
N VAL A 217 2.68 12.90 7.05
CA VAL A 217 2.11 13.88 7.98
C VAL A 217 0.60 13.87 7.77
N PRO A 218 -0.19 13.64 8.83
CA PRO A 218 -1.63 13.78 8.76
C PRO A 218 -2.00 15.19 8.30
N SER A 219 -3.02 15.32 7.44
CA SER A 219 -3.47 16.61 6.91
C SER A 219 -3.78 17.65 8.00
N TRP A 220 -4.32 17.19 9.12
CA TRP A 220 -4.68 17.99 10.29
C TRP A 220 -3.49 18.33 11.19
N ALA A 221 -2.39 17.56 11.09
CA ALA A 221 -1.15 17.80 11.79
C ALA A 221 -0.18 18.66 10.96
N PHE A 222 -0.65 19.17 9.81
CA PHE A 222 0.22 19.93 8.92
C PHE A 222 0.72 21.18 9.65
N PRO A 223 2.02 21.43 9.65
CA PRO A 223 2.57 22.57 10.36
C PRO A 223 2.25 23.87 9.65
N ILE A 224 1.36 24.64 10.24
CA ILE A 224 1.19 26.05 9.87
C ILE A 224 2.21 26.82 10.72
N GLY A 225 3.43 26.95 10.21
CA GLY A 225 4.53 27.64 10.91
C GLY A 225 5.25 26.79 11.97
N GLY A 226 6.34 27.35 12.49
CA GLY A 226 7.05 26.85 13.67
C GLY A 226 8.04 25.70 13.41
N GLU A 227 8.36 24.95 14.48
CA GLU A 227 9.39 23.91 14.47
C GLU A 227 9.08 22.74 13.54
N ASN A 228 7.80 22.36 13.45
CA ASN A 228 7.38 21.27 12.58
C ASN A 228 7.58 21.59 11.08
N GLU A 229 7.37 22.86 10.69
CA GLU A 229 7.68 23.31 9.32
C GLU A 229 9.18 23.21 9.07
N ALA A 230 10.01 23.67 10.01
CA ALA A 230 11.46 23.54 9.89
C ALA A 230 11.89 22.08 9.74
N HIS A 231 11.31 21.16 10.51
CA HIS A 231 11.55 19.73 10.40
C HIS A 231 11.18 19.15 9.04
N ALA A 232 10.03 19.53 8.49
CA ALA A 232 9.60 19.09 7.17
C ALA A 232 10.54 19.61 6.07
N ILE A 233 10.95 20.89 6.15
CA ILE A 233 11.92 21.50 5.23
C ILE A 233 13.24 20.73 5.28
N MET A 234 13.80 20.46 6.47
CA MET A 234 15.06 19.73 6.62
C MET A 234 15.00 18.33 5.99
N ILE A 235 13.91 17.59 6.19
CA ILE A 235 13.75 16.26 5.59
C ILE A 235 13.69 16.36 4.07
N ASN A 236 12.88 17.27 3.53
CA ASN A 236 12.68 17.41 2.09
C ASN A 236 13.92 17.95 1.36
N ASN A 237 14.70 18.83 2.00
CA ASN A 237 15.99 19.29 1.48
C ASN A 237 17.06 18.18 1.48
N GLY A 238 16.82 17.09 2.20
CA GLY A 238 17.78 15.99 2.35
C GLY A 238 18.83 16.25 3.44
N ASP A 239 18.60 17.23 4.33
CA ASP A 239 19.48 17.54 5.45
C ASP A 239 19.46 16.44 6.54
N VAL A 240 18.37 15.65 6.58
CA VAL A 240 18.26 14.50 7.48
C VAL A 240 18.83 13.23 6.84
N ASP A 241 18.33 12.86 5.66
CA ASP A 241 18.84 11.76 4.84
C ASP A 241 18.39 12.01 3.38
N PRO A 242 19.28 11.84 2.38
CA PRO A 242 18.94 12.09 0.98
C PRO A 242 17.90 11.12 0.39
N ARG A 243 17.49 10.07 1.10
CA ARG A 243 16.44 9.12 0.72
C ARG A 243 15.08 9.46 1.33
N ALA A 244 15.05 10.32 2.35
CA ALA A 244 13.83 10.64 3.09
C ALA A 244 13.03 11.76 2.42
N ILE A 245 11.72 11.61 2.34
CA ILE A 245 10.80 12.67 1.91
C ILE A 245 9.61 12.73 2.86
N MET A 246 9.01 13.91 2.97
CA MET A 246 7.74 14.09 3.65
C MET A 246 6.60 13.97 2.64
N ALA A 247 5.52 13.32 3.06
CA ALA A 247 4.28 13.26 2.29
C ALA A 247 3.08 13.61 3.16
N TRP A 248 1.98 14.06 2.57
CA TRP A 248 0.76 14.36 3.31
C TRP A 248 -0.49 14.06 2.49
N TRP A 249 -1.59 13.89 3.22
CA TRP A 249 -2.92 13.75 2.66
C TRP A 249 -3.62 15.10 2.55
N GLY A 250 -4.43 15.32 1.52
CA GLY A 250 -5.40 16.43 1.54
C GLY A 250 -5.69 17.08 0.20
N LYS A 251 -6.76 17.88 0.17
CA LYS A 251 -7.20 18.59 -1.04
C LYS A 251 -6.20 19.68 -1.47
N PRO A 252 -6.12 19.99 -2.77
CA PRO A 252 -5.35 21.08 -3.38
C PRO A 252 -5.48 22.45 -2.73
N GLU A 253 -6.65 22.76 -2.20
CA GLU A 253 -7.16 24.12 -2.11
C GLU A 253 -6.67 24.87 -0.88
N GLY A 254 -6.02 26.03 -1.10
CA GLY A 254 -5.99 27.14 -0.14
C GLY A 254 -4.70 27.40 0.63
N ASN A 255 -3.70 26.52 0.61
CA ASN A 255 -2.42 26.78 1.31
C ASN A 255 -1.28 27.06 0.32
N GLU A 256 -1.07 28.34 -0.02
CA GLU A 256 0.12 28.82 -0.75
C GLU A 256 1.43 28.41 -0.09
N TYR A 257 1.43 28.20 1.23
CA TYR A 257 2.54 27.68 2.02
C TYR A 257 3.12 26.37 1.46
N MET A 258 2.30 25.58 0.77
CA MET A 258 2.68 24.27 0.22
C MET A 258 3.54 24.33 -1.04
N SER A 259 3.47 25.45 -1.77
CA SER A 259 4.31 25.68 -2.96
C SER A 259 5.80 25.76 -2.63
N ARG A 260 6.14 25.98 -1.34
CA ARG A 260 7.52 26.09 -0.86
C ARG A 260 8.25 24.76 -0.75
N TYR A 261 7.54 23.63 -0.79
CA TYR A 261 8.15 22.32 -0.68
C TYR A 261 8.30 21.68 -2.06
N GLU A 262 9.31 22.11 -2.81
CA GLU A 262 9.62 21.57 -4.14
C GLU A 262 9.78 20.02 -4.14
N TYR A 263 10.14 19.44 -2.99
CA TYR A 263 10.45 18.02 -2.82
C TYR A 263 9.48 17.26 -1.89
N ALA A 264 8.29 17.81 -1.61
CA ALA A 264 7.34 17.13 -0.75
C ALA A 264 6.20 16.52 -1.57
N LEU A 265 5.78 15.31 -1.21
CA LEU A 265 4.80 14.57 -1.98
C LEU A 265 3.38 14.84 -1.47
N ARG A 266 2.56 15.40 -2.37
CA ARG A 266 1.14 15.63 -2.12
C ARG A 266 0.31 14.47 -2.61
N TYR A 267 -0.59 13.95 -1.78
CA TYR A 267 -1.47 12.88 -2.21
C TYR A 267 -2.92 13.03 -1.77
N SER A 268 -3.85 12.61 -2.64
CA SER A 268 -5.27 12.56 -2.32
C SER A 268 -5.57 11.24 -1.58
N SER A 269 -6.40 11.29 -0.54
CA SER A 269 -6.73 10.10 0.25
C SER A 269 -7.41 9.00 -0.59
N GLY A 270 -8.29 9.39 -1.52
CA GLY A 270 -8.96 8.45 -2.42
C GLY A 270 -8.02 7.77 -3.42
N SER A 271 -6.91 8.44 -3.77
CA SER A 271 -5.93 7.87 -4.70
C SER A 271 -5.13 6.73 -4.07
N ARG A 272 -4.86 6.78 -2.75
CA ARG A 272 -3.98 5.80 -2.06
C ARG A 272 -4.43 4.36 -2.27
N LEU A 273 -5.70 4.06 -1.95
CA LEU A 273 -6.22 2.70 -2.10
C LEU A 273 -6.22 2.27 -3.57
N ASN A 274 -6.58 3.18 -4.48
CA ASN A 274 -6.61 2.87 -5.91
C ASN A 274 -5.21 2.49 -6.43
N GLU A 275 -4.16 3.18 -6.01
CA GLU A 275 -2.79 2.82 -6.40
C GLU A 275 -2.37 1.45 -5.88
N TRP A 276 -2.64 1.18 -4.60
CA TRP A 276 -2.39 -0.12 -4.02
C TRP A 276 -3.22 -1.24 -4.69
N LEU A 277 -4.35 -0.90 -5.31
CA LEU A 277 -5.15 -1.83 -6.12
C LEU A 277 -4.73 -1.86 -7.60
N GLY A 278 -3.63 -1.22 -7.97
CA GLY A 278 -3.11 -1.17 -9.34
C GLY A 278 -3.95 -0.33 -10.30
N LYS A 279 -4.75 0.61 -9.77
CA LYS A 279 -5.64 1.52 -10.50
C LYS A 279 -5.11 2.96 -10.57
N ALA A 280 -3.78 3.13 -10.48
CA ALA A 280 -3.16 4.44 -10.63
C ALA A 280 -3.39 4.97 -12.06
N THR A 281 -3.68 6.27 -12.19
CA THR A 281 -3.74 6.95 -13.49
C THR A 281 -2.45 7.74 -13.68
N GLY A 282 -1.49 7.16 -14.39
CA GLY A 282 -0.15 7.75 -14.56
C GLY A 282 0.86 7.16 -13.57
N LYS A 283 1.75 8.01 -13.04
CA LYS A 283 2.78 7.60 -12.08
C LYS A 283 2.15 7.23 -10.75
N ASP A 284 2.61 6.12 -10.16
CA ASP A 284 2.23 5.76 -8.80
C ASP A 284 3.01 6.60 -7.76
N PHE A 285 2.53 6.56 -6.52
CA PHE A 285 3.12 7.26 -5.39
C PHE A 285 4.62 6.98 -5.20
N TRP A 286 5.06 5.75 -5.43
CA TRP A 286 6.46 5.38 -5.25
C TRP A 286 7.32 5.91 -6.39
N GLU A 287 6.82 5.89 -7.63
CA GLU A 287 7.50 6.49 -8.78
C GLU A 287 7.68 8.01 -8.60
N LEU A 288 6.67 8.70 -8.06
CA LEU A 288 6.75 10.11 -7.71
C LEU A 288 7.79 10.36 -6.60
N ALA A 289 7.82 9.51 -5.57
CA ALA A 289 8.80 9.59 -4.50
C ALA A 289 10.24 9.37 -5.01
N GLU A 290 10.45 8.38 -5.89
CA GLU A 290 11.73 8.14 -6.54
C GLU A 290 12.19 9.34 -7.36
N GLU A 291 11.30 9.96 -8.14
CA GLU A 291 11.63 11.13 -8.95
C GLU A 291 12.10 12.31 -8.09
N ILE A 292 11.40 12.57 -6.98
CA ILE A 292 11.76 13.62 -6.02
C ILE A 292 13.17 13.39 -5.47
N VAL A 293 13.44 12.17 -5.00
CA VAL A 293 14.73 11.79 -4.43
C VAL A 293 15.85 11.91 -5.47
N GLU A 294 15.61 11.48 -6.70
CA GLU A 294 16.59 11.51 -7.78
C GLU A 294 16.90 12.94 -8.24
N ARG A 295 15.87 13.77 -8.39
CA ARG A 295 16.03 15.20 -8.70
C ARG A 295 16.89 15.89 -7.64
N ARG A 296 16.60 15.64 -6.36
CA ARG A 296 17.36 16.16 -5.23
C ARG A 296 18.82 15.70 -5.24
N ARG A 297 19.10 14.42 -5.52
CA ARG A 297 20.48 13.91 -5.61
C ARG A 297 21.28 14.64 -6.68
N LYS A 298 20.69 14.84 -7.87
CA LYS A 298 21.34 15.59 -8.96
C LYS A 298 21.64 17.03 -8.56
N TRP A 299 20.71 17.70 -7.88
CA TRP A 299 20.91 19.05 -7.38
C TRP A 299 22.05 19.13 -6.33
N LEU A 300 22.08 18.20 -5.37
CA LEU A 300 23.16 18.13 -4.38
C LEU A 300 24.53 17.86 -5.00
N GLN A 301 24.60 16.99 -6.01
CA GLN A 301 25.82 16.72 -6.76
C GLN A 301 26.33 17.98 -7.47
N LYS A 302 25.44 18.72 -8.15
CA LYS A 302 25.79 19.98 -8.82
C LYS A 302 26.34 21.01 -7.83
N ARG A 303 25.70 21.20 -6.67
CA ARG A 303 26.19 22.14 -5.65
C ARG A 303 27.58 21.81 -5.10
N ARG A 304 27.88 20.51 -4.94
CA ARG A 304 29.21 20.05 -4.51
C ARG A 304 30.30 20.25 -5.56
N SER A 305 29.95 20.28 -6.84
CA SER A 305 30.90 20.56 -7.92
C SER A 305 31.21 22.05 -8.09
N GLU A 306 30.38 22.93 -7.52
CA GLU A 306 30.51 24.40 -7.59
C GLU A 306 31.23 25.00 -6.37
N SER A 307 31.45 24.22 -5.30
CA SER A 307 32.13 24.60 -4.06
C SER A 307 33.59 24.16 -4.03
#